data_AF-A0A452ZQM1-F1
#
_entry.id   AF-A0A452ZQM1-F1
#
_cell.length_a   1.000
_cell.length_b   1.000
_cell.length_c   1.000
_cell.angle_alpha   90.00
_cell.angle_beta   90.00
_cell.angle_gamma   90.00
#
_symmetry.space_group_name_H-M   'P 1'
#
loop_
_entity.id
_entity.type
_entity.pdbx_description
1 polymer ?
#
loop_
_entity_poly.entity_id
_entity_poly.type
_entity_poly.pdbx_seq_one_letter_code
_entity_poly.pdbx_strand_id
1 'polypeptide(L)'
;MFIANTSNGLLIKTWQDGCGYARKVKFANVVMKNVSDPIIIDQYRSEHPIPCGSTAATRTVAVEKIDYVNIAGTSASKRAVTFSCSDVVPCRQVSLKDVNLKRLSGRGASAYCRSASGKAAGVVVPESCLAGARAAGVEEQ
;
A
#
# COMPACT_ATOMS: atom_id res chain seq x y z
N MET A 1 11.05 13.78 -3.58
CA MET A 1 11.99 12.82 -2.95
C MET A 1 12.43 11.80 -4.00
N PHE A 2 13.68 11.34 -3.98
CA PHE A 2 14.19 10.31 -4.89
C PHE A 2 14.74 9.10 -4.11
N ILE A 3 14.34 7.88 -4.48
CA ILE A 3 14.75 6.62 -3.86
C ILE A 3 15.27 5.69 -4.95
N ALA A 4 16.47 5.12 -4.79
CA ALA A 4 17.03 4.25 -5.80
C ALA A 4 17.84 3.09 -5.25
N ASN A 5 17.81 1.94 -5.95
CA ASN A 5 18.60 0.74 -5.66
C ASN A 5 18.41 0.24 -4.22
N THR A 6 17.18 0.27 -3.71
CA THR A 6 16.81 -0.19 -2.38
C THR A 6 15.85 -1.37 -2.43
N SER A 7 15.78 -2.15 -1.35
CA SER A 7 14.77 -3.20 -1.24
C SER A 7 13.37 -2.60 -1.10
N ASN A 8 13.17 -1.62 -0.23
CA ASN A 8 11.85 -1.04 0.05
C ASN A 8 11.79 0.43 -0.35
N GLY A 9 10.63 0.87 -0.82
CA GLY A 9 10.29 2.28 -1.00
C GLY A 9 9.50 2.82 0.19
N LEU A 10 8.19 2.98 0.01
CA LEU A 10 7.25 3.48 1.01
C LEU A 10 6.65 2.29 1.76
N LEU A 11 6.99 2.17 3.04
CA LEU A 11 6.66 1.02 3.87
C LEU A 11 5.88 1.44 5.11
N ILE A 12 4.71 0.84 5.30
CA ILE A 12 4.01 0.77 6.60
C ILE A 12 4.07 -0.69 7.04
N LYS A 13 4.65 -0.95 8.21
CA LYS A 13 4.69 -2.28 8.82
C LYS A 13 4.11 -2.21 10.22
N THR A 14 3.18 -3.10 10.55
CA THR A 14 2.61 -3.19 11.90
C THR A 14 2.79 -4.59 12.47
N TRP A 15 2.82 -4.67 13.80
CA TRP A 15 2.81 -5.95 14.51
C TRP A 15 1.44 -6.60 14.41
N GLN A 16 1.43 -7.88 14.07
CA GLN A 16 0.31 -8.76 14.35
C GLN A 16 0.11 -8.77 15.87
N ASP A 17 -1.12 -8.76 16.39
CA ASP A 17 -1.40 -8.68 17.83
C ASP A 17 -0.99 -7.38 18.55
N GLY A 18 -0.53 -6.36 17.81
CA GLY A 18 -0.32 -5.00 18.33
C GLY A 18 -1.61 -4.18 18.45
N CYS A 19 -1.55 -3.05 19.16
CA CYS A 19 -2.71 -2.19 19.38
C CYS A 19 -2.41 -0.73 19.00
N GLY A 20 -3.45 0.02 18.67
CA GLY A 20 -3.36 1.41 18.25
C GLY A 20 -3.71 1.60 16.78
N TYR A 21 -3.21 2.67 16.18
CA TYR A 21 -3.53 3.04 14.81
C TYR A 21 -2.37 3.72 14.09
N ALA A 22 -2.25 3.46 12.79
CA ALA A 22 -1.51 4.28 11.84
C ALA A 22 -2.53 4.93 10.90
N ARG A 23 -2.74 6.23 11.02
CA ARG A 23 -3.78 6.93 10.24
C ARG A 23 -3.38 8.32 9.80
N LYS A 24 -4.01 8.79 8.71
CA LYS A 24 -3.77 10.11 8.12
C LYS A 24 -2.30 10.28 7.70
N VAL A 25 -1.74 9.24 7.11
CA VAL A 25 -0.37 9.24 6.57
C VAL A 25 -0.44 9.56 5.09
N LYS A 26 0.41 10.49 4.63
CA LYS A 26 0.50 10.86 3.22
C LYS A 26 1.93 10.73 2.72
N PHE A 27 2.12 9.91 1.70
CA PHE A 27 3.34 9.87 0.90
C PHE A 27 3.09 10.58 -0.42
N ALA A 28 3.91 11.59 -0.74
CA ALA A 28 3.71 12.37 -1.95
C ALA A 28 5.01 12.78 -2.65
N ASN A 29 4.93 12.94 -3.98
CA ASN A 29 6.01 13.46 -4.82
C ASN A 29 7.31 12.63 -4.70
N VAL A 30 7.18 11.32 -4.93
CA VAL A 30 8.28 10.36 -4.80
C VAL A 30 8.63 9.78 -6.16
N VAL A 31 9.90 9.82 -6.52
CA VAL A 31 10.43 9.17 -7.72
C VAL A 31 11.30 7.99 -7.31
N MET A 32 11.06 6.82 -7.89
CA MET A 32 11.77 5.59 -7.57
C MET A 32 12.54 5.02 -8.76
N LYS A 33 13.73 4.45 -8.51
CA LYS A 33 14.50 3.76 -9.55
C LYS A 33 15.04 2.44 -9.01
N ASN A 34 14.69 1.33 -9.66
CA ASN A 34 15.20 0.01 -9.30
C ASN A 34 14.96 -0.32 -7.80
N VAL A 35 13.73 -0.13 -7.34
CA VAL A 35 13.31 -0.46 -5.96
C VAL A 35 12.58 -1.79 -5.98
N SER A 36 12.96 -2.76 -5.14
CA SER A 36 12.37 -4.11 -5.20
C SER A 36 10.89 -4.14 -4.84
N ASP A 37 10.51 -3.46 -3.75
CA ASP A 37 9.15 -3.37 -3.24
C ASP A 37 8.78 -1.89 -3.00
N PRO A 38 8.33 -1.18 -4.06
CA PRO A 38 8.09 0.26 -4.04
C PRO A 38 7.06 0.73 -3.01
N ILE A 39 5.91 0.07 -2.90
CA ILE A 39 4.82 0.47 -2.00
C ILE A 39 4.34 -0.76 -1.22
N ILE A 40 4.43 -0.70 0.11
CA ILE A 40 4.10 -1.81 1.00
C ILE A 40 3.26 -1.34 2.19
N ILE A 41 2.18 -2.07 2.45
CA ILE A 41 1.54 -2.18 3.77
C ILE A 41 1.60 -3.65 4.16
N ASP A 42 2.23 -3.96 5.29
CA ASP A 42 2.34 -5.32 5.83
C ASP A 42 1.96 -5.34 7.32
N GLN A 43 0.83 -5.99 7.62
CA GLN A 43 0.33 -6.14 8.99
C GLN A 43 0.68 -7.48 9.66
N TYR A 44 1.44 -8.35 9.00
CA TYR A 44 1.69 -9.73 9.48
C TYR A 44 3.05 -9.89 10.16
N ARG A 45 3.63 -8.81 10.69
CA ARG A 45 4.90 -8.93 11.42
C ARG A 45 4.68 -9.70 12.71
N SER A 46 5.31 -10.86 12.82
CA SER A 46 5.14 -11.81 13.91
C SER A 46 6.43 -11.89 14.74
N GLU A 47 6.64 -10.92 15.63
CA GLU A 47 7.62 -11.03 16.72
C GLU A 47 6.98 -10.44 17.99
N HIS A 48 6.91 -11.28 19.03
CA HIS A 48 6.52 -11.01 20.43
C HIS A 48 5.88 -9.64 20.77
N PRO A 49 4.67 -9.33 20.29
CA PRO A 49 3.93 -8.17 20.75
C PRO A 49 3.31 -8.49 22.11
N ILE A 50 3.41 -7.54 23.05
CA ILE A 50 2.67 -7.63 24.31
C ILE A 50 1.18 -7.46 23.99
N PRO A 51 0.31 -8.43 24.29
CA PRO A 51 -1.10 -8.34 23.96
C PRO A 51 -1.76 -7.22 24.77
N CYS A 52 -2.26 -6.20 24.08
CA CYS A 52 -2.85 -5.00 24.70
C CYS A 52 -4.39 -4.98 24.69
N GLY A 53 -5.03 -6.13 24.47
CA GLY A 53 -6.49 -6.32 24.53
C GLY A 53 -6.88 -7.78 24.77
N SER A 54 -8.17 -8.09 24.87
CA SER A 54 -8.71 -9.45 25.11
C SER A 54 -9.25 -10.14 23.86
N THR A 55 -9.52 -9.40 22.77
CA THR A 55 -10.07 -9.92 21.50
C THR A 55 -9.18 -9.60 20.30
N ALA A 56 -9.31 -10.33 19.19
CA ALA A 56 -8.51 -10.13 17.98
C ALA A 56 -8.66 -8.71 17.39
N ALA A 57 -9.86 -8.13 17.38
CA ALA A 57 -10.09 -6.76 16.89
C ALA A 57 -9.40 -5.70 17.76
N THR A 58 -9.20 -5.98 19.06
CA THR A 58 -8.42 -5.13 19.97
C THR A 58 -6.92 -5.40 19.92
N ARG A 59 -6.50 -6.45 19.19
CA ARG A 59 -5.12 -6.91 19.00
C ARG A 59 -4.72 -6.81 17.53
N THR A 60 -5.09 -5.74 16.83
CA THR A 60 -4.47 -5.44 15.54
C THR A 60 -4.42 -3.93 15.37
N VAL A 61 -3.26 -3.42 14.93
CA VAL A 61 -3.09 -1.99 14.65
C VAL A 61 -3.98 -1.61 13.47
N ALA A 62 -4.91 -0.67 13.67
CA ALA A 62 -5.75 -0.17 12.59
C ALA A 62 -4.95 0.69 11.62
N VAL A 63 -5.00 0.37 10.32
CA VAL A 63 -4.36 1.16 9.25
C VAL A 63 -5.45 1.78 8.39
N GLU A 64 -5.60 3.10 8.46
CA GLU A 64 -6.67 3.81 7.75
C GLU A 64 -6.24 5.18 7.22
N LYS A 65 -6.88 5.68 6.15
CA LYS A 65 -6.63 7.03 5.60
C LYS A 65 -5.15 7.21 5.22
N ILE A 66 -4.68 6.33 4.33
CA ILE A 66 -3.31 6.35 3.82
C ILE A 66 -3.35 6.85 2.37
N ASP A 67 -2.67 7.96 2.10
CA ASP A 67 -2.66 8.59 0.79
C ASP A 67 -1.30 8.43 0.11
N TYR A 68 -1.30 7.85 -1.09
CA TYR A 68 -0.16 7.75 -1.99
C TYR A 68 -0.42 8.63 -3.21
N VAL A 69 0.34 9.72 -3.37
CA VAL A 69 0.04 10.78 -4.34
C VAL A 69 1.25 11.13 -5.19
N ASN A 70 1.13 11.12 -6.52
CA ASN A 70 2.20 11.51 -7.44
C ASN A 70 3.51 10.74 -7.17
N ILE A 71 3.44 9.43 -7.38
CA ILE A 71 4.57 8.51 -7.19
C ILE A 71 4.89 7.88 -8.52
N ALA A 72 6.13 8.03 -9.00
CA ALA A 72 6.52 7.51 -10.30
C ALA A 72 7.83 6.73 -10.20
N GLY A 73 8.07 5.78 -11.11
CA GLY A 73 9.37 5.13 -11.15
C GLY A 73 9.40 3.70 -11.63
N THR A 74 10.47 2.99 -11.26
CA THR A 74 10.69 1.60 -11.63
C THR A 74 10.86 0.65 -10.44
N SER A 75 10.11 -0.46 -10.51
CA SER A 75 10.21 -1.61 -9.62
C SER A 75 11.22 -2.63 -10.16
N ALA A 76 12.11 -3.15 -9.31
CA ALA A 76 12.99 -4.26 -9.68
C ALA A 76 12.20 -5.59 -9.73
N SER A 77 11.19 -5.74 -8.86
CA SER A 77 10.34 -6.94 -8.79
C SER A 77 9.05 -6.79 -9.61
N LYS A 78 8.33 -7.90 -9.80
CA LYS A 78 7.01 -7.91 -10.46
C LYS A 78 5.95 -7.18 -9.62
N ARG A 79 5.95 -7.34 -8.29
CA ARG A 79 4.94 -6.74 -7.41
C ARG A 79 5.42 -5.34 -6.99
N ALA A 80 4.86 -4.32 -7.63
CA ALA A 80 5.22 -2.93 -7.33
C ALA A 80 4.43 -2.36 -6.14
N VAL A 81 3.22 -2.89 -5.91
CA VAL A 81 2.32 -2.49 -4.82
C VAL A 81 1.86 -3.73 -4.08
N THR A 82 2.04 -3.74 -2.77
CA THR A 82 1.64 -4.85 -1.89
C THR A 82 0.90 -4.30 -0.67
N PHE A 83 -0.38 -4.61 -0.55
CA PHE A 83 -1.19 -4.34 0.64
C PHE A 83 -1.63 -5.65 1.26
N SER A 84 -0.87 -6.13 2.25
CA SER A 84 -1.16 -7.35 3.00
C SER A 84 -1.70 -6.96 4.37
N CYS A 85 -3.02 -6.83 4.47
CA CYS A 85 -3.72 -6.36 5.66
C CYS A 85 -4.47 -7.50 6.36
N SER A 86 -4.72 -7.32 7.66
CA SER A 86 -5.43 -8.26 8.52
C SER A 86 -6.86 -8.48 8.04
N ASP A 87 -7.31 -9.73 8.05
CA ASP A 87 -8.69 -10.07 7.71
C ASP A 87 -9.68 -9.65 8.82
N VAL A 88 -9.20 -9.49 10.05
CA VAL A 88 -10.01 -9.07 11.21
C VAL A 88 -10.10 -7.55 11.31
N VAL A 89 -8.99 -6.85 10.99
CA VAL A 89 -8.94 -5.37 10.94
C VAL A 89 -8.39 -4.93 9.58
N PRO A 90 -9.23 -4.94 8.52
CA PRO A 90 -8.82 -4.58 7.17
C PRO A 90 -8.27 -3.17 7.06
N CYS A 91 -7.35 -2.94 6.13
CA CYS A 91 -6.94 -1.59 5.76
C CYS A 91 -8.10 -0.87 5.05
N ARG A 92 -8.39 0.36 5.48
CA ARG A 92 -9.52 1.14 4.97
C ARG A 92 -9.09 2.52 4.48
N GLN A 93 -9.78 3.02 3.47
CA GLN A 93 -9.54 4.37 2.93
C GLN A 93 -8.08 4.56 2.48
N VAL A 94 -7.52 3.54 1.83
CA VAL A 94 -6.23 3.66 1.14
C VAL A 94 -6.49 4.35 -0.20
N SER A 95 -5.73 5.40 -0.53
CA SER A 95 -5.89 6.14 -1.78
C SER A 95 -4.63 6.06 -2.62
N LEU A 96 -4.78 5.65 -3.89
CA LEU A 96 -3.76 5.77 -4.91
C LEU A 96 -4.16 6.89 -5.86
N LYS A 97 -3.35 7.94 -5.98
CA LYS A 97 -3.57 9.02 -6.94
C LYS A 97 -2.30 9.30 -7.72
N ASP A 98 -2.36 9.19 -9.04
CA ASP A 98 -1.20 9.44 -9.92
C ASP A 98 0.03 8.61 -9.50
N VAL A 99 -0.16 7.29 -9.37
CA VAL A 99 0.87 6.31 -9.01
C VAL A 99 1.27 5.53 -10.26
N ASN A 100 2.46 5.77 -10.79
CA ASN A 100 2.95 5.17 -12.04
C ASN A 100 4.28 4.44 -11.83
N LEU A 101 4.19 3.19 -11.41
CA LEU A 101 5.30 2.29 -11.15
C LEU A 101 5.35 1.20 -12.23
N LYS A 102 6.41 1.22 -13.03
CA LYS A 102 6.67 0.24 -14.09
C LYS A 102 7.71 -0.76 -13.62
N ARG A 103 7.76 -1.95 -14.21
CA ARG A 103 8.89 -2.86 -13.92
C ARG A 103 10.12 -2.40 -14.71
N LEU A 104 11.29 -2.41 -14.07
CA LEU A 104 12.55 -2.01 -14.69
C LEU A 104 12.87 -2.85 -15.94
N SER A 105 12.48 -4.13 -15.93
CA SER A 105 12.69 -5.04 -17.06
C SER A 105 11.78 -4.77 -18.28
N GLY A 106 10.95 -3.72 -18.25
CA GLY A 106 9.99 -3.40 -19.32
C GLY A 106 8.75 -4.31 -19.39
N ARG A 107 8.67 -5.35 -18.56
CA ARG A 107 7.49 -6.22 -18.42
C ARG A 107 6.42 -5.55 -17.55
N GLY A 108 5.21 -6.10 -17.53
CA GLY A 108 4.13 -5.63 -16.65
C GLY A 108 4.51 -5.71 -15.17
N ALA A 109 4.26 -4.61 -14.44
CA ALA A 109 4.20 -4.61 -12.98
C ALA A 109 2.81 -5.06 -12.51
N SER A 110 2.68 -5.54 -11.28
CA SER A 110 1.41 -5.97 -10.68
C SER A 110 1.22 -5.39 -9.29
N ALA A 111 -0.03 -5.25 -8.87
CA ALA A 111 -0.43 -4.98 -7.49
C ALA A 111 -0.96 -6.25 -6.81
N TYR A 112 -0.82 -6.35 -5.49
CA TYR A 112 -1.41 -7.39 -4.66
C TYR A 112 -2.10 -6.77 -3.45
N CYS A 113 -3.33 -7.20 -3.19
CA CYS A 113 -4.14 -6.73 -2.07
C CYS A 113 -4.78 -7.92 -1.35
N ARG A 114 -4.70 -7.90 -0.02
CA ARG A 114 -5.45 -8.77 0.90
C ARG A 114 -6.09 -7.87 1.94
N SER A 115 -7.42 -7.94 2.07
CA SER A 115 -8.19 -7.20 3.07
C SER A 115 -7.87 -5.70 3.10
N ALA A 116 -7.80 -5.09 1.90
CA ALA A 116 -7.53 -3.68 1.71
C ALA A 116 -8.59 -3.05 0.80
N SER A 117 -9.14 -1.91 1.25
CA SER A 117 -10.21 -1.19 0.56
C SER A 117 -9.86 0.29 0.43
N GLY A 118 -10.34 0.91 -0.66
CA GLY A 118 -9.86 2.23 -1.00
C GLY A 118 -10.32 2.74 -2.36
N LYS A 119 -9.60 3.72 -2.88
CA LYS A 119 -9.89 4.34 -4.17
C LYS A 119 -8.62 4.58 -4.99
N ALA A 120 -8.80 4.60 -6.30
CA ALA A 120 -7.76 4.93 -7.28
C ALA A 120 -8.25 6.09 -8.15
N ALA A 121 -7.39 7.06 -8.45
CA ALA A 121 -7.73 8.18 -9.30
C ALA A 121 -6.53 8.64 -10.15
N GLY A 122 -6.81 9.14 -11.36
CA GLY A 122 -5.78 9.54 -12.30
C GLY A 122 -4.99 8.34 -12.85
N VAL A 123 -3.70 8.54 -13.13
CA VAL A 123 -2.86 7.47 -13.69
C VAL A 123 -2.45 6.51 -12.57
N VAL A 124 -2.99 5.28 -12.58
CA VAL A 124 -2.61 4.24 -11.61
C VAL A 124 -2.10 3.00 -12.34
N VAL A 125 -0.78 2.85 -12.36
CA VAL A 125 -0.03 1.73 -12.93
C VAL A 125 0.92 1.20 -11.85
N PRO A 126 0.91 -0.10 -11.50
CA PRO A 126 -0.02 -1.12 -11.98
C PRO A 126 -1.48 -0.84 -11.59
N GLU A 127 -2.42 -1.51 -12.27
CA GLU A 127 -3.85 -1.40 -11.95
C GLU A 127 -4.12 -1.68 -10.46
N SER A 128 -5.02 -0.91 -9.87
CA SER A 128 -5.33 -1.03 -8.44
C SER A 128 -6.05 -2.35 -8.14
N CYS A 129 -5.63 -3.01 -7.06
CA CYS A 129 -6.32 -4.18 -6.51
C CYS A 129 -7.20 -3.85 -5.29
N LEU A 130 -7.35 -2.57 -4.94
CA LEU A 130 -8.10 -2.14 -3.77
C LEU A 130 -9.60 -2.40 -3.99
N ALA A 131 -10.24 -3.04 -3.01
CA ALA A 131 -11.69 -3.19 -3.04
C ALA A 131 -12.36 -1.81 -3.01
N GLY A 132 -13.25 -1.55 -3.96
CA GLY A 132 -13.96 -0.27 -4.10
C GLY A 132 -13.22 0.81 -4.90
N ALA A 133 -12.04 0.51 -5.47
CA ALA A 133 -11.35 1.41 -6.38
C ALA A 133 -12.10 1.50 -7.71
N ARG A 134 -13.12 2.37 -7.78
CA ARG A 134 -13.70 2.79 -9.05
C ARG A 134 -12.68 3.66 -9.78
N ALA A 135 -12.48 3.40 -11.07
CA ALA A 135 -11.76 4.30 -11.96
C ALA A 135 -12.54 5.62 -12.01
N ALA A 136 -12.05 6.66 -11.33
CA ALA A 136 -12.55 8.01 -11.52
C ALA A 136 -12.06 8.51 -12.89
N GLY A 137 -12.82 8.20 -13.95
CA GLY A 137 -12.45 8.53 -15.32
C GLY A 137 -13.33 8.01 -16.45
N VAL A 138 -14.50 7.40 -16.20
CA VAL A 138 -15.53 7.28 -17.24
C VAL A 138 -16.67 8.20 -16.83
N GLU A 139 -16.64 9.41 -17.39
CA GLU A 139 -17.80 10.25 -17.57
C GLU A 139 -18.61 9.60 -18.68
N GLU A 140 -19.65 8.84 -18.32
CA GLU A 140 -20.71 8.46 -19.26
C GLU A 140 -21.84 9.50 -19.14
N GLN A 141 -22.28 9.94 -20.31
CA GLN A 141 -23.29 10.97 -20.57
C GLN A 141 -24.63 10.69 -19.91
#